data_AF-A0A925RP03-F1
#
_entry.id   AF-A0A925RP03-F1
#
_cell.length_a   1.000
_cell.length_b   1.000
_cell.length_c   1.000
_cell.angle_alpha   90.00
_cell.angle_beta   90.00
_cell.angle_gamma   90.00
#
_symmetry.space_group_name_H-M   'P 1'
#
loop_
_entity.id
_entity.type
_entity.pdbx_description
1 polymer ?
#
loop_
_entity_poly.entity_id
_entity_poly.type
_entity_poly.pdbx_seq_one_letter_code
_entity_poly.pdbx_strand_id
1 'polypeptide(L)'
;EALERAWQRGDALTVDDRGRLAVDVAFAKVLASRAVLDITSKIFEVTGPGATGSAWGFDRFWRNARTLTLHDRLAYKIHDVGQWFLNEQWPTPSFYS
;
A
#
# COMPACT_ATOMS: atom_id res chain seq x y z
N GLU A 1 0.52 -14.51 2.91
CA GLU A 1 -0.41 -15.62 3.23
C GLU A 1 -1.82 -15.45 2.66
N ALA A 2 -2.51 -14.31 2.85
CA ALA A 2 -3.88 -14.14 2.31
C ALA A 2 -3.96 -14.26 0.78
N LEU A 3 -3.03 -13.60 0.07
CA LEU A 3 -2.90 -13.71 -1.39
C LEU A 3 -2.67 -15.15 -1.84
N GLU A 4 -1.75 -15.85 -1.18
CA GLU A 4 -1.43 -17.25 -1.50
C GLU A 4 -2.66 -18.15 -1.34
N ARG A 5 -3.40 -18.03 -0.23
CA ARG A 5 -4.62 -18.82 -0.01
C ARG A 5 -5.67 -18.56 -1.08
N ALA A 6 -5.88 -17.31 -1.48
CA ALA A 6 -6.81 -16.99 -2.56
C ALA A 6 -6.32 -17.55 -3.90
N TRP A 7 -5.01 -17.43 -4.19
CA TRP A 7 -4.40 -17.97 -5.41
C TRP A 7 -4.60 -19.48 -5.54
N GLN A 8 -4.40 -20.22 -4.46
CA GLN A 8 -4.58 -21.68 -4.43
C GLN A 8 -6.02 -22.14 -4.64
N ARG A 9 -7.02 -21.26 -4.55
CA ARG A 9 -8.41 -21.63 -4.88
C ARG A 9 -8.63 -21.81 -6.38
N GLY A 10 -7.79 -21.23 -7.24
CA GLY A 10 -7.94 -21.30 -8.69
C GLY A 10 -9.36 -20.93 -9.15
N ASP A 11 -9.98 -21.80 -9.94
CA ASP A 11 -11.35 -21.60 -10.45
C ASP A 11 -12.43 -21.66 -9.36
N ALA A 12 -12.11 -22.14 -8.15
CA ALA A 12 -13.02 -22.16 -7.00
C ALA A 12 -12.98 -20.86 -6.17
N LEU A 13 -12.33 -19.80 -6.67
CA LEU A 13 -12.31 -18.49 -6.04
C LEU A 13 -13.69 -17.82 -6.12
N THR A 14 -14.25 -17.43 -4.98
CA THR A 14 -15.55 -16.75 -4.92
C THR A 14 -15.40 -15.23 -4.94
N VAL A 15 -16.53 -14.53 -5.14
CA VAL A 15 -16.60 -13.07 -5.02
C VAL A 15 -16.17 -12.61 -3.64
N ASP A 16 -16.57 -13.31 -2.57
CA ASP A 16 -16.21 -12.97 -1.19
C ASP A 16 -14.72 -13.18 -0.92
N ASP A 17 -14.12 -14.27 -1.43
CA ASP A 17 -12.68 -14.48 -1.31
C ASP A 17 -11.88 -13.34 -1.95
N ARG A 18 -12.30 -12.95 -3.16
CA ARG A 18 -11.69 -11.85 -3.92
C ARG A 18 -11.90 -10.50 -3.23
N GLY A 19 -13.12 -10.23 -2.75
CA GLY A 19 -13.46 -9.00 -2.03
C GLY A 19 -12.64 -8.85 -0.76
N ARG A 20 -12.55 -9.92 0.04
CA ARG A 20 -11.74 -9.94 1.26
C ARG A 20 -10.26 -9.73 0.95
N LEU A 21 -9.71 -10.40 -0.05
CA LEU A 21 -8.32 -10.19 -0.47
C LEU A 21 -8.09 -8.75 -0.94
N ALA A 22 -9.01 -8.17 -1.71
CA ALA A 22 -8.88 -6.80 -2.20
C ALA A 22 -8.80 -5.79 -1.06
N VAL A 23 -9.61 -5.96 -0.01
CA VAL A 23 -9.56 -5.15 1.21
C VAL A 23 -8.25 -5.35 1.96
N ASP A 24 -7.81 -6.59 2.16
CA ASP A 24 -6.54 -6.89 2.84
C ASP A 24 -5.34 -6.24 2.12
N VAL A 25 -5.31 -6.31 0.78
CA VAL A 25 -4.27 -5.68 -0.06
C VAL A 25 -4.36 -4.15 -0.01
N ALA A 26 -5.57 -3.59 -0.06
CA ALA A 26 -5.77 -2.15 0.07
C ALA A 26 -5.28 -1.63 1.43
N PHE A 27 -5.61 -2.33 2.52
CA PHE A 27 -5.14 -2.00 3.86
C PHE A 27 -3.62 -2.07 3.96
N ALA A 28 -3.01 -3.17 3.47
CA ALA A 28 -1.55 -3.33 3.45
C ALA A 28 -0.87 -2.21 2.65
N LYS A 29 -1.41 -1.86 1.49
CA LYS A 29 -0.91 -0.75 0.67
C LYS A 29 -0.99 0.57 1.41
N VAL A 30 -2.08 0.83 2.12
CA VAL A 30 -2.26 2.08 2.87
C VAL A 30 -1.23 2.21 3.97
N LEU A 31 -1.04 1.15 4.75
CA LEU A 31 -0.07 1.11 5.83
C LEU A 31 1.36 1.27 5.29
N ALA A 32 1.73 0.49 4.29
CA ALA A 32 3.06 0.52 3.69
C ALA A 32 3.39 1.89 3.09
N SER A 33 2.44 2.51 2.37
CA SER A 33 2.63 3.83 1.75
C SER A 33 2.88 4.93 2.78
N ARG A 34 2.12 4.92 3.89
CA ARG A 34 2.33 5.88 4.99
C ARG A 34 3.68 5.64 5.67
N ALA A 35 3.98 4.39 6.02
CA ALA A 35 5.21 4.02 6.69
C ALA A 35 6.45 4.37 5.85
N VAL A 36 6.48 4.02 4.56
CA VAL A 36 7.65 4.27 3.71
C VAL A 36 7.91 5.77 3.52
N LEU A 37 6.86 6.58 3.33
CA LEU A 37 7.01 8.03 3.19
C LEU A 37 7.50 8.69 4.48
N ASP A 38 6.99 8.25 5.63
CA ASP A 38 7.42 8.79 6.93
C ASP A 38 8.86 8.39 7.26
N ILE A 39 9.18 7.10 7.15
CA ILE A 39 10.51 6.57 7.47
C ILE A 39 11.58 7.19 6.57
N THR A 40 11.35 7.20 5.25
CA THR A 40 12.36 7.70 4.31
C THR A 40 12.59 9.21 4.42
N SER A 41 11.63 9.95 4.98
CA SER A 41 11.81 11.37 5.30
C SER A 41 12.51 11.57 6.65
N LYS A 42 12.10 10.85 7.69
CA LYS A 42 12.56 11.08 9.07
C LYS A 42 13.87 10.40 9.43
N ILE A 43 14.34 9.44 8.63
CA ILE A 43 15.60 8.74 8.89
C ILE A 43 16.79 9.70 9.05
N PHE A 44 16.74 10.88 8.42
CA PHE A 44 17.78 11.91 8.54
C PHE A 44 17.90 12.53 9.94
N GLU A 45 16.84 12.47 10.76
CA GLU A 45 16.85 12.95 12.15
C GLU A 45 17.79 12.09 13.03
N VAL A 46 17.97 10.81 12.69
CA VAL A 46 18.83 9.88 13.44
C VAL A 46 20.20 9.67 12.81
N THR A 47 20.35 9.90 11.50
CA THR A 47 21.64 9.77 10.81
C THR A 47 22.47 11.06 10.81
N GLY A 48 21.82 12.20 11.02
CA GLY A 48 22.46 13.52 11.07
C GLY A 48 22.86 14.09 9.70
N PRO A 49 23.45 15.32 9.69
CA PRO A 49 23.67 16.08 8.46
C PRO A 49 24.57 15.41 7.42
N GLY A 50 25.56 14.62 7.85
CA GLY A 50 26.50 13.95 6.94
C GLY A 50 25.83 12.93 5.99
N ALA A 51 24.66 12.41 6.36
CA ALA A 51 23.89 11.50 5.53
C ALA A 51 23.22 12.18 4.32
N THR A 52 23.16 13.52 4.29
CA THR A 52 22.57 14.29 3.18
C THR A 52 23.50 14.39 1.97
N GLY A 53 24.74 13.92 2.07
CA GLY A 53 25.71 13.94 0.98
C GLY A 53 25.23 13.14 -0.24
N SER A 54 25.33 13.73 -1.42
CA SER A 54 24.92 13.11 -2.68
C SER A 54 25.64 11.79 -2.98
N ALA A 55 26.84 11.59 -2.43
CA ALA A 55 27.58 10.34 -2.52
C ALA A 55 26.84 9.13 -1.90
N TRP A 56 26.00 9.35 -0.88
CA TRP A 56 25.20 8.30 -0.24
C TRP A 56 23.86 8.07 -0.94
N GLY A 57 23.27 9.14 -1.49
CA GLY A 57 22.02 9.09 -2.24
C GLY A 57 20.82 8.55 -1.46
N PHE A 58 20.77 8.75 -0.14
CA PHE A 58 19.68 8.24 0.71
C PHE A 58 18.31 8.86 0.37
N ASP A 59 18.30 10.07 -0.17
CA ASP A 59 17.10 10.74 -0.70
C ASP A 59 16.41 9.93 -1.83
N ARG A 60 17.15 9.02 -2.50
CA ARG A 60 16.58 8.14 -3.54
C ARG A 60 15.43 7.29 -3.04
N PHE A 61 15.46 6.87 -1.77
CA PHE A 61 14.39 6.05 -1.21
C PHE A 61 13.10 6.84 -1.08
N TRP A 62 13.17 8.08 -0.61
CA TRP A 62 12.02 8.97 -0.54
C TRP A 62 11.49 9.31 -1.94
N ARG A 63 12.38 9.65 -2.90
CA ARG A 63 11.96 9.97 -4.28
C ARG A 63 11.26 8.80 -4.96
N ASN A 64 11.81 7.58 -4.82
CA ASN A 64 11.23 6.37 -5.39
C ASN A 64 9.87 6.06 -4.75
N ALA A 65 9.80 6.10 -3.41
CA ALA A 65 8.57 5.88 -2.68
C ALA A 65 7.50 6.92 -3.04
N ARG A 66 7.87 8.19 -3.12
CA ARG A 66 6.96 9.28 -3.50
C ARG A 66 6.40 9.08 -4.90
N THR A 67 7.24 8.68 -5.84
CA THR A 67 6.80 8.41 -7.22
C THR A 67 5.84 7.22 -7.26
N LEU A 68 6.20 6.10 -6.62
CA LEU A 68 5.39 4.87 -6.68
C LEU A 68 4.05 5.00 -5.95
N THR A 69 4.03 5.67 -4.79
CA THR A 69 2.81 5.86 -4.00
C THR A 69 1.77 6.76 -4.69
N LEU A 70 2.15 7.51 -5.72
CA LEU A 70 1.23 8.35 -6.50
C LEU A 70 0.48 7.57 -7.60
N HIS A 71 0.93 6.36 -7.96
CA HIS A 71 0.30 5.55 -9.00
C HIS A 71 -1.17 5.26 -8.67
N ASP A 72 -1.44 4.86 -7.42
CA ASP A 72 -2.80 4.69 -6.94
C ASP A 72 -3.05 5.70 -5.83
N ARG A 73 -4.04 6.55 -6.04
CA ARG A 73 -4.45 7.54 -5.06
C ARG A 73 -4.88 6.86 -3.75
N LEU A 74 -4.06 7.04 -2.73
CA LEU A 74 -4.24 6.45 -1.41
C LEU A 74 -5.63 6.71 -0.79
N ALA A 75 -6.22 7.88 -1.08
CA ALA A 75 -7.55 8.25 -0.62
C ALA A 75 -8.65 7.27 -1.08
N TYR A 76 -8.56 6.75 -2.31
CA TYR A 76 -9.52 5.75 -2.80
C TYR A 76 -9.34 4.41 -2.10
N LYS A 77 -8.09 3.99 -1.82
CA LYS A 77 -7.85 2.77 -1.04
C LYS A 77 -8.38 2.87 0.39
N ILE A 78 -8.28 4.05 1.01
CA ILE A 78 -8.89 4.32 2.32
C ILE A 78 -10.41 4.27 2.23
N HIS A 79 -10.99 4.86 1.18
CA HIS A 79 -12.43 4.81 0.93
C HIS A 79 -12.91 3.36 0.77
N ASP A 80 -12.26 2.53 -0.04
CA ASP A 80 -12.64 1.14 -0.27
C ASP A 80 -12.61 0.31 1.02
N VAL A 81 -11.56 0.48 1.83
CA VAL A 81 -11.47 -0.15 3.16
C VAL A 81 -12.59 0.34 4.07
N GLY A 82 -12.90 1.64 4.04
CA GLY A 82 -13.99 2.23 4.81
C GLY A 82 -15.38 1.73 4.40
N GLN A 83 -15.63 1.58 3.10
CA GLN A 83 -16.89 1.03 2.57
C GLN A 83 -17.10 -0.40 3.04
N TRP A 84 -16.06 -1.22 3.02
CA TRP A 84 -16.15 -2.56 3.57
C TRP A 84 -16.38 -2.54 5.09
N PHE A 85 -15.60 -1.76 5.85
CA PHE A 85 -15.67 -1.76 7.31
C PHE A 85 -17.00 -1.20 7.85
N LEU A 86 -17.59 -0.19 7.19
CA LEU A 86 -18.80 0.48 7.66
C LEU A 86 -20.08 -0.07 7.02
N ASN A 87 -20.03 -0.52 5.77
CA ASN A 87 -21.21 -0.85 4.98
C ASN A 87 -21.20 -2.30 4.46
N GLU A 88 -20.18 -3.11 4.80
CA GLU A 88 -19.99 -4.48 4.29
C GLU A 88 -19.97 -4.58 2.76
N GLN A 89 -19.53 -3.51 2.09
CA GLN A 89 -19.47 -3.46 0.63
C GLN A 89 -18.08 -3.80 0.12
N TRP A 90 -17.99 -4.81 -0.76
CA TRP A 90 -16.74 -5.17 -1.41
C TRP A 90 -16.28 -4.11 -2.41
N PRO A 91 -14.96 -3.89 -2.57
CA PRO A 91 -14.43 -3.03 -3.62
C PRO A 91 -14.86 -3.55 -5.01
N THR A 92 -15.41 -2.67 -5.85
CA THR A 92 -15.78 -3.03 -7.23
C THR A 92 -14.52 -3.42 -8.02
N PRO A 93 -14.52 -4.54 -8.77
CA PRO A 93 -13.36 -4.91 -9.57
C PRO A 93 -12.99 -3.87 -10.63
N SER A 94 -11.73 -3.45 -10.64
CA SER A 94 -11.16 -2.59 -11.68
C SER A 94 -9.64 -2.82 -11.82
N PHE A 95 -9.00 -2.14 -12.77
CA PHE A 95 -7.53 -2.11 -12.84
C PHE A 95 -6.85 -1.54 -11.59
N TYR A 96 -7.60 -0.81 -10.77
CA TYR A 96 -7.11 -0.13 -9.58
C TYR A 96 -7.80 -0.60 -8.29
N SER A 97 -8.66 -1.64 -8.31
CA SER A 97 -9.41 -2.12 -7.14
C SER A 97 -9.81 -3.59 -7.23
#